data_AF-A0A921GEF5-F1
#
_entry.id   AF-A0A921GEF5-F1
#
_cell.length_a   1.000
_cell.length_b   1.000
_cell.length_c   1.000
_cell.angle_alpha   90.00
_cell.angle_beta   90.00
_cell.angle_gamma   90.00
#
_symmetry.space_group_name_H-M   'P 1'
#
loop_
_entity.id
_entity.type
_entity.pdbx_description
1 polymer ?
#
loop_
_entity_poly.entity_id
_entity_poly.type
_entity_poly.pdbx_seq_one_letter_code
_entity_poly.pdbx_strand_id
1 'polypeptide(L)'
;MGKYEALKRNAIEENERMYGREARARYGDDAVDAANERLASLSRDEWDERDRLEQAIKDQLRAAMATGDSAGDAARELAQMHESWIRLNWGEGHYSREAHCGLAQMYLADERFRVYYDTAAGEGATEFLVAALESYLA
;
A
#
# COMPACT_ATOMS: atom_id res chain seq x y z
N MET A 1 -16.15 -12.22 20.65
CA MET A 1 -15.44 -11.47 19.58
C MET A 1 -16.47 -11.11 18.52
N GLY A 2 -16.60 -9.83 18.16
CA GLY A 2 -17.59 -9.40 17.15
C GLY A 2 -17.22 -9.91 15.75
N LYS A 3 -18.22 -10.05 14.85
CA LYS A 3 -18.03 -10.46 13.45
C LYS A 3 -16.97 -9.62 12.73
N TYR A 4 -16.90 -8.32 13.05
CA TYR A 4 -15.97 -7.38 12.46
C TYR A 4 -14.53 -7.57 12.93
N GLU A 5 -14.31 -7.75 14.23
CA GLU A 5 -12.99 -8.06 14.79
C GLU A 5 -12.42 -9.37 14.23
N ALA A 6 -13.28 -10.36 13.94
CA ALA A 6 -12.86 -11.58 13.26
C ALA A 6 -12.46 -11.32 11.80
N LEU A 7 -13.13 -10.42 11.09
CA LEU A 7 -12.77 -10.04 9.72
C LEU A 7 -11.41 -9.35 9.67
N LYS A 8 -11.16 -8.38 10.55
CA LYS A 8 -9.86 -7.69 10.64
C LYS A 8 -8.73 -8.66 10.92
N ARG A 9 -8.91 -9.52 11.93
CA ARG A 9 -7.91 -10.52 12.30
C ARG A 9 -7.61 -11.47 11.14
N ASN A 10 -8.63 -12.00 10.47
CA ASN A 10 -8.42 -12.89 9.32
C ASN A 10 -7.64 -12.19 8.19
N ALA A 11 -7.91 -10.91 7.93
CA ALA A 11 -7.17 -10.15 6.92
C ALA A 11 -5.69 -9.95 7.31
N ILE A 12 -5.41 -9.66 8.59
CA ILE A 12 -4.04 -9.53 9.12
C ILE A 12 -3.31 -10.87 9.06
N GLU A 13 -3.95 -11.96 9.50
CA GLU A 13 -3.37 -13.32 9.46
C GLU A 13 -3.08 -13.78 8.03
N GLU A 14 -3.96 -13.48 7.08
CA GLU A 14 -3.77 -13.77 5.66
C GLU A 14 -2.59 -12.98 5.08
N ASN A 15 -2.47 -11.69 5.42
CA ASN A 15 -1.35 -10.85 5.03
C ASN A 15 -0.01 -11.37 5.61
N GLU A 16 0.01 -11.71 6.90
CA GLU A 16 1.17 -12.30 7.58
C GLU A 16 1.58 -13.63 6.92
N ARG A 17 0.61 -14.48 6.58
CA ARG A 17 0.86 -15.75 5.89
C ARG A 17 1.47 -15.55 4.51
N MET A 18 0.97 -14.57 3.75
CA MET A 18 1.43 -14.33 2.38
C MET A 18 2.75 -13.57 2.31
N TYR A 19 2.94 -12.56 3.17
CA TYR A 19 4.02 -11.57 3.03
C TYR A 19 4.89 -11.43 4.29
N GLY A 20 4.47 -11.97 5.44
CA GLY A 20 5.11 -11.74 6.74
C GLY A 20 6.60 -12.11 6.76
N ARG A 21 6.98 -13.27 6.18
CA ARG A 21 8.40 -13.69 6.12
C ARG A 21 9.29 -12.67 5.40
N GLU A 22 8.83 -12.15 4.27
CA GLU A 22 9.58 -11.19 3.45
C GLU A 22 9.59 -9.81 4.10
N ALA A 23 8.45 -9.39 4.67
CA ALA A 23 8.33 -8.14 5.41
C ALA A 23 9.26 -8.13 6.64
N ARG A 24 9.29 -9.22 7.42
CA ARG A 24 10.16 -9.36 8.61
C ARG A 24 11.63 -9.37 8.22
N ALA A 25 12.00 -10.07 7.15
CA ALA A 25 13.38 -10.09 6.66
C ALA A 25 13.88 -8.69 6.23
N ARG A 26 12.97 -7.82 5.75
CA ARG A 26 13.32 -6.50 5.23
C ARG A 26 13.19 -5.37 6.25
N TYR A 27 12.17 -5.42 7.09
CA TYR A 27 11.79 -4.33 7.99
C TYR A 27 11.93 -4.69 9.48
N GLY A 28 12.18 -5.97 9.79
CA GLY A 28 12.30 -6.47 11.16
C GLY A 28 10.98 -6.90 11.78
N ASP A 29 11.06 -7.75 12.80
CA ASP A 29 9.89 -8.28 13.51
C ASP A 29 9.07 -7.16 14.18
N ASP A 30 9.74 -6.27 14.91
CA ASP A 30 9.11 -5.18 15.65
C ASP A 30 8.27 -4.26 14.74
N ALA A 31 8.74 -3.98 13.52
CA ALA A 31 8.02 -3.14 12.57
C ALA A 31 6.76 -3.82 12.01
N VAL A 32 6.85 -5.12 11.74
CA VAL A 32 5.71 -5.92 11.24
C VAL A 32 4.68 -6.12 12.35
N ASP A 33 5.12 -6.40 13.56
CA ASP A 33 4.25 -6.57 14.72
C ASP A 33 3.52 -5.25 15.04
N ALA A 34 4.21 -4.11 15.03
CA ALA A 34 3.60 -2.80 15.22
C ALA A 34 2.53 -2.48 14.14
N ALA A 35 2.80 -2.81 12.87
CA ALA A 35 1.83 -2.62 11.80
C ALA A 35 0.59 -3.52 11.99
N ASN A 36 0.79 -4.79 12.34
CA ASN A 36 -0.30 -5.73 12.61
C ASN A 36 -1.15 -5.29 13.80
N GLU A 37 -0.53 -4.82 14.89
CA GLU A 37 -1.23 -4.26 16.06
C GLU A 37 -2.02 -3.00 15.70
N ARG A 38 -1.43 -2.10 14.90
CA ARG A 38 -2.12 -0.90 14.41
C ARG A 38 -3.39 -1.30 13.66
N LEU A 39 -3.28 -2.22 12.70
CA LEU A 39 -4.42 -2.70 11.92
C LEU A 39 -5.50 -3.36 12.79
N ALA A 40 -5.09 -4.14 13.79
CA ALA A 40 -6.01 -4.75 14.73
C ALA A 40 -6.77 -3.69 15.56
N SER A 41 -6.11 -2.58 15.91
CA SER A 41 -6.67 -1.50 16.72
C SER A 41 -7.63 -0.57 15.98
N LEU A 42 -7.64 -0.57 14.63
CA LEU A 42 -8.50 0.31 13.84
C LEU A 42 -9.97 0.12 14.22
N SER A 43 -10.67 1.23 14.43
CA SER A 43 -12.14 1.23 14.50
C SER A 43 -12.73 0.79 13.17
N ARG A 44 -14.03 0.47 13.17
CA ARG A 44 -14.74 0.12 11.94
C ARG A 44 -14.69 1.24 10.90
N ASP A 45 -14.89 2.47 11.33
CA ASP A 45 -14.90 3.60 10.42
C ASP A 45 -13.51 3.86 9.83
N GLU A 46 -12.44 3.72 10.61
CA GLU A 46 -11.07 3.85 10.10
C GLU A 46 -10.70 2.74 9.11
N TRP A 47 -11.13 1.51 9.37
CA TRP A 47 -10.87 0.39 8.48
C TRP A 47 -11.69 0.50 7.19
N ASP A 48 -12.96 0.89 7.28
CA ASP A 48 -13.78 1.16 6.11
C ASP A 48 -13.20 2.34 5.29
N GLU A 49 -12.62 3.35 5.95
CA GLU A 49 -11.95 4.47 5.28
C GLU A 49 -10.65 4.05 4.58
N ARG A 50 -9.87 3.17 5.21
CA ARG A 50 -8.69 2.57 4.56
C ARG A 50 -9.09 1.83 3.28
N ASP A 51 -10.14 1.02 3.34
CA ASP A 51 -10.60 0.23 2.17
C ASP A 51 -11.12 1.17 1.06
N ARG A 52 -11.79 2.27 1.42
CA ARG A 52 -12.17 3.32 0.45
C ARG A 52 -10.95 3.99 -0.17
N LEU A 53 -9.95 4.35 0.63
CA LEU A 53 -8.72 4.97 0.14
C LEU A 53 -7.98 4.03 -0.81
N GLU A 54 -7.92 2.73 -0.50
CA GLU A 54 -7.32 1.73 -1.39
C GLU A 54 -8.01 1.68 -2.76
N GLN A 55 -9.34 1.71 -2.78
CA GLN A 55 -10.09 1.74 -4.03
C GLN A 55 -9.88 3.05 -4.79
N ALA A 56 -9.87 4.19 -4.08
CA ALA A 56 -9.60 5.49 -4.68
C ALA A 56 -8.19 5.57 -5.28
N ILE A 57 -7.19 4.95 -4.67
CA ILE A 57 -5.82 4.83 -5.22
C ILE A 57 -5.84 4.10 -6.57
N LYS A 58 -6.59 3.00 -6.69
CA LYS A 58 -6.70 2.25 -7.96
C LYS A 58 -7.39 3.08 -9.05
N ASP A 59 -8.42 3.82 -8.67
CA ASP A 59 -9.13 4.69 -9.61
C ASP A 59 -8.25 5.86 -10.06
N GLN A 60 -7.52 6.48 -9.12
CA GLN A 60 -6.54 7.53 -9.42
C GLN A 60 -5.38 7.00 -10.25
N LEU A 61 -4.93 5.77 -10.03
CA LEU A 61 -3.88 5.13 -10.83
C LEU A 61 -4.31 5.03 -12.30
N ARG A 62 -5.54 4.60 -12.58
CA ARG A 62 -6.07 4.61 -13.95
C ARG A 62 -6.10 6.01 -14.56
N ALA A 63 -6.54 7.01 -13.78
CA ALA A 63 -6.62 8.39 -14.24
C ALA A 63 -5.23 8.97 -14.54
N ALA A 64 -4.26 8.73 -13.66
CA ALA A 64 -2.89 9.18 -13.83
C ALA A 64 -2.19 8.46 -15.00
N MET A 65 -2.39 7.15 -15.16
CA MET A 65 -1.87 6.41 -16.32
C MET A 65 -2.37 6.98 -17.64
N ALA A 66 -3.63 7.42 -17.71
CA ALA A 66 -4.21 7.99 -18.91
C ALA A 66 -3.54 9.32 -19.34
N THR A 67 -2.83 10.00 -18.44
CA THR A 67 -2.05 11.21 -18.80
C THR A 67 -0.71 10.87 -19.46
N GLY A 68 -0.18 9.67 -19.20
CA GLY A 68 1.16 9.24 -19.63
C GLY A 68 2.31 9.97 -18.94
N ASP A 69 2.04 10.80 -17.93
CA ASP A 69 3.06 11.58 -17.20
C ASP A 69 3.12 11.13 -15.73
N SER A 70 4.12 10.32 -15.41
CA SER A 70 4.38 9.82 -14.05
C SER A 70 4.94 10.88 -13.11
N ALA A 71 5.34 12.07 -13.60
CA ALA A 71 5.81 13.19 -12.76
C ALA A 71 4.78 14.33 -12.66
N GLY A 72 3.68 14.22 -13.41
CA GLY A 72 2.62 15.23 -13.47
C GLY A 72 1.73 15.26 -12.23
N ASP A 73 0.80 16.22 -12.20
CA ASP A 73 -0.03 16.50 -11.02
C ASP A 73 -0.90 15.31 -10.59
N ALA A 74 -1.47 14.56 -11.55
CA ALA A 74 -2.28 13.38 -11.26
C ALA A 74 -1.46 12.24 -10.63
N ALA A 75 -0.21 12.06 -11.06
CA ALA A 75 0.73 11.08 -10.51
C ALA A 75 1.23 11.50 -9.12
N ARG A 76 1.43 12.79 -8.90
CA ARG A 76 1.75 13.35 -7.57
C ARG A 76 0.61 13.13 -6.58
N GLU A 77 -0.63 13.38 -6.99
CA GLU A 77 -1.82 13.10 -6.18
C GLU A 77 -1.91 11.61 -5.81
N LEU A 78 -1.72 10.73 -6.80
CA LEU A 78 -1.64 9.28 -6.57
C LEU A 78 -0.60 8.92 -5.50
N ALA A 79 0.61 9.49 -5.60
CA ALA A 79 1.69 9.22 -4.66
C ALA A 79 1.36 9.69 -3.22
N GLN A 80 0.70 10.84 -3.09
CA GLN A 80 0.24 11.36 -1.79
C GLN A 80 -0.86 10.48 -1.17
N MET A 81 -1.79 9.98 -1.98
CA MET A 81 -2.81 9.03 -1.53
C MET A 81 -2.17 7.73 -1.07
N HIS A 82 -1.20 7.21 -1.82
CA HIS A 82 -0.47 6.00 -1.47
C HIS A 82 0.36 6.18 -0.18
N GLU A 83 1.04 7.32 0.01
CA GLU A 83 1.69 7.65 1.29
C GLU A 83 0.69 7.65 2.45
N SER A 84 -0.48 8.26 2.27
CA SER A 84 -1.53 8.29 3.31
C SER A 84 -1.99 6.88 3.68
N TRP A 85 -2.16 6.01 2.68
CA TRP A 85 -2.51 4.61 2.89
C TRP A 85 -1.42 3.85 3.64
N ILE A 86 -0.15 4.02 3.28
CA ILE A 86 0.98 3.39 4.00
C ILE A 86 1.02 3.86 5.45
N ARG A 87 0.93 5.16 5.71
CA ARG A 87 0.96 5.71 7.07
C ARG A 87 -0.16 5.14 7.94
N LEU A 88 -1.36 4.97 7.37
CA LEU A 88 -2.48 4.37 8.08
C LEU A 88 -2.20 2.91 8.44
N ASN A 89 -1.59 2.14 7.53
CA ASN A 89 -1.29 0.72 7.73
C ASN A 89 -0.09 0.48 8.66
N TRP A 90 0.98 1.27 8.54
CA TRP A 90 2.22 1.09 9.30
C TRP A 90 2.21 1.78 10.66
N GLY A 91 1.32 2.75 10.85
CA GLY A 91 1.24 3.55 12.07
C GLY A 91 2.18 4.75 12.09
N GLU A 92 1.92 5.66 13.02
CA GLU A 92 2.74 6.85 13.21
C GLU A 92 4.15 6.48 13.68
N GLY A 93 5.18 7.08 13.08
CA GLY A 93 6.58 6.84 13.42
C GLY A 93 7.28 5.73 12.65
N HIS A 94 6.55 4.85 11.94
CA HIS A 94 7.14 3.77 11.13
C HIS A 94 7.25 4.10 9.64
N TYR A 95 6.71 5.24 9.21
CA TYR A 95 6.86 5.72 7.84
C TYR A 95 8.18 6.49 7.64
N SER A 96 8.88 6.16 6.56
CA SER A 96 9.95 6.98 5.99
C SER A 96 9.87 6.95 4.45
N ARG A 97 10.37 8.01 3.80
CA ARG A 97 10.46 8.06 2.33
C ARG A 97 11.33 6.92 1.78
N GLU A 98 12.38 6.55 2.52
CA GLU A 98 13.26 5.44 2.17
C GLU A 98 12.52 4.10 2.21
N ALA A 99 11.77 3.82 3.28
CA ALA A 99 10.99 2.59 3.38
C ALA A 99 9.88 2.52 2.32
N HIS A 100 9.23 3.65 2.03
CA HIS A 100 8.24 3.76 0.97
C HIS A 100 8.87 3.47 -0.41
N CYS A 101 10.04 4.04 -0.72
CA CYS A 101 10.75 3.76 -1.96
C CYS A 101 11.15 2.27 -2.06
N GLY A 102 11.67 1.70 -0.97
CA GLY A 102 12.00 0.27 -0.91
C GLY A 102 10.80 -0.65 -1.13
N LEU A 103 9.61 -0.25 -0.64
CA LEU A 103 8.35 -0.95 -0.90
C LEU A 103 7.95 -0.84 -2.38
N ALA A 104 7.99 0.36 -2.95
CA ALA A 104 7.65 0.58 -4.36
C ALA A 104 8.52 -0.29 -5.29
N GLN A 105 9.83 -0.32 -5.07
CA GLN A 105 10.74 -1.17 -5.86
C GLN A 105 10.43 -2.67 -5.74
N MET A 106 9.91 -3.11 -4.59
CA MET A 106 9.49 -4.50 -4.41
C MET A 106 8.29 -4.85 -5.28
N TYR A 107 7.39 -3.90 -5.57
CA TYR A 107 6.26 -4.16 -6.47
C TYR A 107 6.70 -4.62 -7.86
N LEU A 108 7.87 -4.17 -8.32
CA LEU A 108 8.49 -4.64 -9.57
C LEU A 108 9.32 -5.92 -9.41
N ALA A 109 9.63 -6.34 -8.20
CA ALA A 109 10.36 -7.59 -7.95
C ALA A 109 9.41 -8.78 -7.75
N ASP A 110 8.17 -8.51 -7.34
CA ASP A 110 7.18 -9.53 -6.96
C ASP A 110 5.97 -9.50 -7.89
N GLU A 111 5.77 -10.60 -8.61
CA GLU A 111 4.68 -10.78 -9.57
C GLU A 111 3.28 -10.61 -8.93
N ARG A 112 3.13 -10.87 -7.62
CA ARG A 112 1.84 -10.69 -6.93
C ARG A 112 1.39 -9.24 -6.94
N PHE A 113 2.32 -8.31 -6.71
CA PHE A 113 2.03 -6.88 -6.76
C PHE A 113 1.81 -6.40 -8.20
N ARG A 114 2.56 -6.95 -9.16
CA ARG A 114 2.31 -6.68 -10.58
C ARG A 114 0.89 -7.04 -10.98
N VAL A 115 0.49 -8.30 -10.72
CA VAL A 115 -0.85 -8.77 -11.04
C VAL A 115 -1.91 -7.94 -10.33
N TYR A 116 -1.66 -7.53 -9.08
CA TYR A 116 -2.60 -6.73 -8.30
C TYR A 116 -2.93 -5.38 -8.95
N TYR A 117 -1.91 -4.57 -9.25
CA TYR A 117 -2.13 -3.25 -9.84
C TYR A 117 -2.50 -3.32 -11.31
N ASP A 118 -1.93 -4.25 -12.08
CA ASP A 118 -2.24 -4.40 -13.51
C ASP A 118 -3.66 -4.90 -13.73
N THR A 119 -4.16 -5.81 -12.87
CA THR A 119 -5.59 -6.20 -12.89
C THR A 119 -6.48 -5.02 -12.52
N ALA A 120 -6.03 -4.18 -11.59
CA ALA A 120 -6.81 -3.03 -11.15
C ALA A 120 -6.87 -1.96 -12.24
N ALA A 121 -5.75 -1.58 -12.86
CA ALA A 121 -5.64 -0.36 -13.66
C ALA A 121 -5.19 -0.56 -15.12
N GLY A 122 -4.86 -1.78 -15.54
CA GLY A 122 -4.42 -2.12 -16.89
C GLY A 122 -2.95 -2.53 -16.94
N GLU A 123 -2.53 -3.13 -18.04
CA GLU A 123 -1.14 -3.56 -18.26
C GLU A 123 -0.17 -2.38 -18.11
N GLY A 124 0.90 -2.58 -17.33
CA GLY A 124 1.91 -1.55 -17.04
C GLY A 124 1.54 -0.59 -15.92
N ALA A 125 0.45 -0.85 -15.20
CA ALA A 125 0.03 -0.02 -14.06
C ALA A 125 1.05 -0.04 -12.93
N THR A 126 1.66 -1.19 -12.68
CA THR A 126 2.65 -1.33 -11.62
C THR A 126 3.90 -0.50 -11.93
N GLU A 127 4.40 -0.58 -13.15
CA GLU A 127 5.52 0.23 -13.64
C GLU A 127 5.22 1.73 -13.52
N PHE A 128 4.02 2.16 -13.93
CA PHE A 128 3.60 3.55 -13.80
C PHE A 128 3.52 4.01 -12.34
N LEU A 129 2.92 3.19 -11.46
CA LEU A 129 2.84 3.49 -10.04
C LEU A 129 4.23 3.67 -9.44
N VAL A 130 5.15 2.73 -9.70
CA VAL A 130 6.51 2.82 -9.17
C VAL A 130 7.22 4.08 -9.67
N ALA A 131 7.13 4.39 -10.96
CA ALA A 131 7.71 5.62 -11.51
C ALA A 131 7.14 6.89 -10.85
N ALA A 132 5.83 6.92 -10.57
CA ALA A 132 5.19 8.03 -9.88
C ALA A 132 5.67 8.17 -8.43
N LEU A 133 5.78 7.05 -7.72
CA LEU A 133 6.30 7.02 -6.35
C LEU A 133 7.77 7.45 -6.30
N GLU A 134 8.62 6.93 -7.18
CA GLU A 134 10.03 7.33 -7.24
C GLU A 134 10.19 8.82 -7.55
N SER A 135 9.42 9.36 -8.49
CA SER A 135 9.44 10.80 -8.80
C SER A 135 8.97 11.67 -7.63
N TYR A 136 8.01 11.19 -6.84
CA TYR A 136 7.50 11.91 -5.67
C TYR A 136 8.44 11.83 -4.46
N LEU A 137 9.15 10.71 -4.31
CA LEU A 137 10.01 10.39 -3.16
C LEU A 137 11.46 10.87 -3.32
N ALA A 138 11.91 11.13 -4.55
CA ALA A 138 13.16 11.85 -4.86
C ALA A 138 13.25 13.21 -4.15
#